data_AF-A0A1S9PBF5-F1
#
_entry.id   AF-A0A1S9PBF5-F1
#
_cell.length_a   1.000
_cell.length_b   1.000
_cell.length_c   1.000
_cell.angle_alpha   90.00
_cell.angle_beta   90.00
_cell.angle_gamma   90.00
#
_symmetry.space_group_name_H-M   'P 1'
#
loop_
_entity.id
_entity.type
_entity.pdbx_description
1 polymer ?
#
loop_
_entity_poly.entity_id
_entity_poly.type
_entity_poly.pdbx_seq_one_letter_code
_entity_poly.pdbx_strand_id
1 'polypeptide(L)'
;MATNNVLGKVYETLLCSPGMNEVVKIDVKVNRKAILLLSSVIESGINKQSGNLEELLELVPEADVQELKAFAEDCLRKAGLTELSEKVRSLQVKA
;
A
#
# COMPACT_ATOMS: atom_id res chain seq x y z
N MET A 1 10.30 3.71 -25.17
CA MET A 1 11.44 4.47 -24.61
C MET A 1 11.11 5.94 -24.25
N ALA A 2 10.07 6.58 -24.81
CA ALA A 2 9.75 8.00 -24.49
C ALA A 2 8.60 8.19 -23.46
N THR A 3 7.74 7.20 -23.24
CA THR A 3 6.56 7.31 -22.35
C THR A 3 6.88 7.12 -20.87
N ASN A 4 7.84 6.24 -20.51
CA ASN A 4 8.12 5.90 -19.10
C ASN A 4 8.74 7.08 -18.34
N ASN A 5 9.63 7.86 -18.97
CA ASN A 5 10.26 9.04 -18.35
C ASN A 5 9.26 10.19 -18.11
N VAL A 6 8.19 10.27 -18.92
CA VAL A 6 7.14 11.27 -18.72
C VAL A 6 6.25 10.87 -17.54
N LEU A 7 5.87 9.60 -17.45
CA LEU A 7 5.02 9.10 -16.37
C LEU A 7 5.68 9.26 -14.99
N GLY A 8 6.96 8.91 -14.87
CA GLY A 8 7.71 9.09 -13.63
C GLY A 8 7.80 10.55 -13.19
N LYS A 9 8.12 11.46 -14.12
CA LYS A 9 8.14 12.92 -13.85
C LYS A 9 6.77 13.48 -13.47
N VAL A 10 5.69 12.97 -14.05
CA VAL A 10 4.33 13.35 -13.67
C VAL A 10 4.02 12.89 -12.25
N TYR A 11 4.38 11.66 -11.87
CA TYR A 11 4.21 11.17 -10.50
C TYR A 11 5.03 11.97 -9.50
N GLU A 12 6.31 12.22 -9.75
CA GLU A 12 7.13 13.08 -8.87
C GLU A 12 6.51 14.46 -8.69
N THR A 13 6.04 15.08 -9.77
CA THR A 13 5.41 16.41 -9.71
C THR A 13 4.10 16.39 -8.93
N LEU A 14 3.27 15.35 -9.14
CA LEU A 14 2.01 15.18 -8.41
C LEU A 14 2.26 14.95 -6.93
N LEU A 15 3.20 14.07 -6.56
CA LEU A 15 3.54 13.79 -5.16
C LEU A 15 4.16 15.00 -4.46
N CYS A 16 4.86 15.87 -5.19
CA CYS A 16 5.39 17.15 -4.67
C CYS A 16 4.37 18.29 -4.65
N SER A 17 3.12 18.06 -5.06
CA SER A 17 2.12 19.14 -5.15
C SER A 17 1.69 19.62 -3.77
N PRO A 18 1.43 20.94 -3.60
CA PRO A 18 0.88 21.47 -2.35
C PRO A 18 -0.43 20.75 -1.99
N GLY A 19 -0.58 20.36 -0.73
CA GLY A 19 -1.77 19.66 -0.23
C GLY A 19 -1.63 18.13 -0.17
N MET A 20 -0.62 17.53 -0.80
CA MET A 20 -0.45 16.06 -0.80
C MET A 20 -0.06 15.48 0.57
N ASN A 21 0.53 16.29 1.45
CA ASN A 21 0.86 15.93 2.83
C ASN A 21 -0.24 16.33 3.83
N GLU A 22 -1.42 16.76 3.36
CA GLU A 22 -2.53 17.08 4.25
C GLU A 22 -3.16 15.81 4.82
N VAL A 23 -3.40 15.81 6.13
CA VAL A 23 -4.03 14.68 6.81
C VAL A 23 -5.51 14.63 6.44
N VAL A 24 -5.93 13.55 5.80
CA VAL A 24 -7.33 13.30 5.43
C VAL A 24 -7.97 12.28 6.36
N LYS A 25 -9.17 12.57 6.85
CA LYS A 25 -9.99 11.60 7.60
C LYS A 25 -10.76 10.71 6.63
N ILE A 26 -10.51 9.40 6.69
CA ILE A 26 -11.24 8.41 5.89
C ILE A 26 -12.22 7.64 6.81
N ASP A 27 -13.52 7.78 6.57
CA ASP A 27 -14.56 6.97 7.24
C ASP A 27 -14.90 5.75 6.38
N VAL A 28 -14.46 4.56 6.79
CA VAL A 28 -14.61 3.32 6.02
C VAL A 28 -15.57 2.37 6.72
N LYS A 29 -16.67 2.03 6.05
CA LYS A 29 -17.62 0.99 6.48
C LYS A 29 -17.59 -0.20 5.53
N VAL A 30 -16.66 -1.12 5.76
CA VAL A 30 -16.54 -2.36 4.97
C VAL A 30 -16.46 -3.58 5.90
N ASN A 31 -16.76 -4.75 5.35
CA ASN A 31 -16.72 -6.00 6.13
C ASN A 31 -15.29 -6.50 6.34
N ARG A 32 -15.11 -7.43 7.29
CA ARG A 32 -13.81 -8.04 7.61
C ARG A 32 -13.10 -8.68 6.41
N LYS A 33 -13.86 -9.24 5.46
CA LYS A 33 -13.30 -9.83 4.24
C LYS A 33 -12.61 -8.76 3.38
N ALA A 34 -13.26 -7.61 3.21
CA ALA A 34 -12.69 -6.50 2.45
C ALA A 34 -11.42 -5.96 3.11
N ILE A 35 -11.39 -5.80 4.44
CA ILE A 35 -10.18 -5.38 5.16
C ILE A 35 -9.04 -6.38 5.00
N LEU A 36 -9.32 -7.67 5.14
CA LEU A 36 -8.31 -8.72 4.99
C LEU A 36 -7.71 -8.72 3.58
N LEU A 37 -8.56 -8.60 2.55
CA LEU A 37 -8.12 -8.52 1.16
C LEU A 37 -7.32 -7.24 0.91
N LEU A 38 -7.77 -6.09 1.42
CA LEU A 38 -7.09 -4.81 1.27
C LEU A 38 -5.67 -4.86 1.83
N SER A 39 -5.50 -5.35 3.06
CA SER A 39 -4.17 -5.48 3.67
C SER A 39 -3.26 -6.39 2.84
N SER A 40 -3.79 -7.53 2.37
CA SER A 40 -3.01 -8.48 1.57
C SER A 40 -2.62 -7.91 0.20
N VAL A 41 -3.48 -7.09 -0.43
CA VAL A 41 -3.18 -6.41 -1.69
C VAL A 41 -2.12 -5.33 -1.48
N ILE A 42 -2.21 -4.52 -0.41
CA ILE A 42 -1.20 -3.50 -0.10
C ILE A 42 0.16 -4.16 0.12
N GLU A 43 0.22 -5.19 0.97
CA GLU A 43 1.47 -5.92 1.23
C GLU A 43 2.04 -6.59 -0.03
N SER A 44 1.18 -7.22 -0.83
CA SER A 44 1.61 -7.86 -2.08
C SER A 44 2.08 -6.83 -3.09
N GLY A 45 1.43 -5.68 -3.17
CA GLY A 45 1.83 -4.59 -4.07
C GLY A 45 3.19 -4.01 -3.69
N ILE A 46 3.45 -3.85 -2.40
CA ILE A 46 4.76 -3.36 -1.92
C ILE A 46 5.86 -4.40 -2.11
N ASN A 47 5.57 -5.69 -1.89
CA ASN A 47 6.58 -6.75 -1.90
C ASN A 47 6.81 -7.40 -3.28
N LYS A 48 5.78 -7.47 -4.13
CA LYS A 48 5.88 -8.01 -5.50
C LYS A 48 6.04 -6.85 -6.47
N GLN A 49 7.23 -6.28 -6.44
CA GLN A 49 7.71 -5.29 -7.41
C GLN A 49 7.66 -5.95 -8.80
N SER A 50 6.65 -5.60 -9.60
CA SER A 50 6.56 -6.05 -10.98
C SER A 50 5.78 -5.06 -11.82
N GLY A 51 6.37 -4.67 -12.96
CA GLY A 51 5.76 -3.75 -13.92
C GLY A 51 5.60 -2.33 -13.35
N ASN A 52 4.52 -1.64 -13.72
CA ASN A 52 4.32 -0.22 -13.40
C ASN A 52 4.31 0.11 -11.90
N LEU A 53 4.06 -0.87 -11.02
CA LEU A 53 4.04 -0.66 -9.57
C LEU A 53 5.47 -0.58 -8.99
N GLU A 54 6.42 -1.30 -9.59
CA GLU A 54 7.84 -1.21 -9.25
C GLU A 54 8.38 0.18 -9.58
N GLU A 55 8.12 0.67 -10.80
CA GLU A 55 8.49 2.03 -11.22
C GLU A 55 7.89 3.11 -10.30
N LEU A 56 6.65 2.92 -9.82
CA LEU A 56 6.02 3.86 -8.88
C LEU A 56 6.69 3.82 -7.51
N LEU A 57 6.97 2.62 -6.98
CA LEU A 57 7.59 2.46 -5.66
C LEU A 57 9.04 2.96 -5.62
N GLU A 58 9.76 2.95 -6.75
CA GLU A 58 11.09 3.57 -6.87
C GLU A 58 11.06 5.09 -6.75
N LEU A 59 9.94 5.73 -7.11
CA LEU A 59 9.77 7.19 -7.06
C LEU A 59 9.18 7.68 -5.73
N VAL A 60 8.64 6.78 -4.92
CA VAL A 60 8.00 7.11 -3.64
C VAL A 60 9.03 7.03 -2.51
N PRO A 61 9.12 8.04 -1.63
CA PRO A 61 9.96 7.98 -0.44
C PRO A 61 9.66 6.75 0.42
N GLU A 62 10.71 6.13 0.98
CA GLU A 62 10.54 4.95 1.84
C GLU A 62 9.63 5.24 3.05
N ALA A 63 9.65 6.48 3.57
CA ALA A 63 8.79 6.92 4.65
C ALA A 63 7.29 6.75 4.33
N ASP A 64 6.88 7.11 3.10
CA ASP A 64 5.49 7.03 2.66
C ASP A 64 5.06 5.56 2.45
N VAL A 65 6.00 4.72 2.00
CA VAL A 65 5.79 3.26 1.92
C VAL A 65 5.61 2.66 3.32
N GLN A 66 6.37 3.11 4.31
CA GLN A 66 6.20 2.66 5.70
C GLN A 66 4.87 3.14 6.30
N GLU A 67 4.44 4.37 5.98
CA GLU A 67 3.11 4.86 6.39
C GLU A 67 1.99 4.00 5.80
N LEU A 68 2.10 3.60 4.52
CA LEU A 68 1.12 2.72 3.89
C LEU A 68 1.09 1.32 4.52
N LYS A 69 2.24 0.77 4.93
CA LYS A 69 2.31 -0.48 5.70
C LYS A 69 1.63 -0.33 7.06
N ALA A 70 1.95 0.74 7.79
CA ALA A 70 1.35 1.02 9.09
C ALA A 70 -0.17 1.17 8.97
N PHE A 71 -0.67 1.79 7.90
CA PHE A 71 -2.11 1.89 7.61
C PHE A 71 -2.76 0.53 7.40
N ALA A 72 -2.13 -0.38 6.66
CA ALA A 72 -2.63 -1.74 6.45
C ALA A 72 -2.73 -2.52 7.78
N GLU A 73 -1.70 -2.43 8.62
CA GLU A 73 -1.70 -3.02 9.97
C GLU A 73 -2.79 -2.42 10.87
N ASP A 74 -2.98 -1.11 10.81
CA ASP A 74 -4.02 -0.39 11.55
C ASP A 74 -5.42 -0.85 11.14
N CYS A 75 -5.65 -1.10 9.85
CA CYS A 75 -6.91 -1.62 9.35
C CYS A 75 -7.19 -3.03 9.89
N LEU A 76 -6.19 -3.92 9.86
CA LEU A 76 -6.30 -5.26 10.44
C LEU A 76 -6.57 -5.21 11.95
N ARG A 77 -5.87 -4.33 12.68
CA ARG A 77 -6.05 -4.13 14.12
C ARG A 77 -7.47 -3.66 14.43
N LYS A 78 -7.96 -2.63 13.73
CA LYS A 78 -9.33 -2.11 13.90
C LYS A 78 -10.42 -3.14 13.55
N ALA A 79 -10.14 -4.04 12.61
CA ALA A 79 -11.06 -5.12 12.25
C ALA A 79 -10.99 -6.36 13.16
N GLY A 80 -9.99 -6.43 14.05
CA GLY A 80 -9.72 -7.60 14.90
C GLY A 80 -9.20 -8.81 14.12
N LEU A 81 -8.42 -8.56 13.06
CA LEU A 81 -7.97 -9.57 12.11
C LEU A 81 -6.46 -9.87 12.15
N THR A 82 -5.69 -9.17 13.00
CA THR A 82 -4.22 -9.30 13.08
C THR A 82 -3.75 -10.74 13.21
N GLU A 83 -4.28 -11.50 14.17
CA GLU A 83 -3.90 -12.91 14.36
C GLU A 83 -4.28 -13.80 13.15
N LEU A 84 -5.41 -13.50 12.50
CA LEU A 84 -5.86 -14.27 11.34
C LEU A 84 -4.95 -14.01 10.14
N SER A 85 -4.60 -12.75 9.89
CA SER A 85 -3.66 -12.39 8.82
C SER A 85 -2.29 -13.04 9.03
N GLU A 86 -1.78 -13.06 10.27
CA GLU A 86 -0.51 -13.72 10.59
C GLU A 86 -0.56 -15.23 10.33
N LYS A 87 -1.64 -15.90 10.77
CA LYS A 87 -1.85 -17.32 10.50
C LYS A 87 -1.90 -17.60 9.00
N VAL A 88 -2.65 -16.82 8.23
CA VAL A 88 -2.72 -16.96 6.77
C VAL A 88 -1.36 -16.77 6.13
N ARG A 89 -0.59 -15.74 6.53
CA ARG A 89 0.77 -15.50 6.02
C ARG A 89 1.71 -16.68 6.35
N SER A 90 1.61 -17.23 7.56
CA SER A 90 2.42 -18.39 7.97
C SER A 90 2.14 -19.65 7.14
N LEU A 91 0.92 -19.78 6.60
CA LEU A 91 0.53 -20.88 5.71
C LEU A 91 1.03 -20.66 4.29
N GLN A 92 1.03 -19.42 3.79
CA GLN A 92 1.53 -19.08 2.46
C GLN A 92 3.05 -19.25 2.34
N VAL A 93 3.81 -19.02 3.42
CA VAL A 93 5.28 -19.22 3.43
C VAL A 93 5.67 -20.71 3.42
N LYS A 94 4.73 -21.61 3.77
CA LYS A 94 4.94 -23.06 3.79
C LYS A 94 4.49 -23.79 2.51
N ALA A 95 3.99 -23.05 1.51
CA ALA A 95 3.53 -23.58 0.22
C ALA A 95 4.48 -23.15 -0.90
#